data_AF-A0A1G7VP13-F1
#
_entry.id   AF-A0A1G7VP13-F1
#
_cell.length_a   1.000
_cell.length_b   1.000
_cell.length_c   1.000
_cell.angle_alpha   90.00
_cell.angle_beta   90.00
_cell.angle_gamma   90.00
#
_symmetry.space_group_name_H-M   'P 1'
#
loop_
_entity.id
_entity.type
_entity.pdbx_description
1 polymer ?
#
loop_
_entity_poly.entity_id
_entity_poly.type
_entity_poly.pdbx_seq_one_letter_code
_entity_poly.pdbx_strand_id
1 'polypeptide(L)'
;MSKMTTALGNAHRLTRYAMEEASRTGRTELGVEHLFLALTLDEADAGQVLRAAGATITTVREAVAAEEAAHLAALGAAGAALSPGPIAVGPSAGWAWSPVAERVLTSPGDGTSSGILRRLLDEPSGAIEALLRRLGLTADDLRARLDAAGALPPATTVRRRHPLARSAASFVAAPVHETWALVSDPERVPEWEESVGHVSEAPDGGWAGAPRDDVEAKPAFRHLSISRTMDAEAHLVTWTFRYPDAPKANARRIGLRLEPAAGGTTVHIDYSWERTYSRRRSAFGWVMAPLYRVVLAMQVARLMATLGAAVR
;
A
#
# COMPACT_ATOMS: atom_id res chain seq x y z
N MET A 1 7.21 5.08 18.96
CA MET A 1 6.38 3.85 18.96
C MET A 1 7.23 2.74 19.55
N SER A 2 6.64 1.79 20.28
CA SER A 2 7.40 0.67 20.85
C SER A 2 7.91 -0.25 19.72
N LYS A 3 9.06 -0.91 19.89
CA LYS A 3 9.59 -1.88 18.91
C LYS A 3 8.55 -2.95 18.57
N MET A 4 7.80 -3.42 19.56
CA MET A 4 6.73 -4.40 19.38
C MET A 4 5.59 -3.88 18.47
N THR A 5 5.20 -2.62 18.63
CA THR A 5 4.13 -2.02 17.79
C THR A 5 4.57 -1.86 16.33
N THR A 6 5.86 -1.56 16.10
CA THR A 6 6.43 -1.50 14.75
C THR A 6 6.50 -2.88 14.13
N ALA A 7 7.00 -3.88 14.87
CA ALA A 7 7.08 -5.26 14.43
C ALA A 7 5.72 -5.82 14.00
N LEU A 8 4.69 -5.61 14.83
CA LEU A 8 3.34 -6.09 14.55
C LEU A 8 2.73 -5.39 13.31
N GLY A 9 2.94 -4.08 13.18
CA GLY A 9 2.46 -3.31 12.02
C GLY A 9 3.10 -3.78 10.71
N ASN A 10 4.42 -3.97 10.70
CA ASN A 10 5.15 -4.45 9.53
C ASN A 10 4.75 -5.88 9.17
N ALA A 11 4.70 -6.79 10.15
CA ALA A 11 4.32 -8.18 9.92
C ALA A 11 2.91 -8.30 9.32
N HIS A 12 1.95 -7.52 9.83
CA HIS A 12 0.59 -7.50 9.30
C HIS A 12 0.54 -6.96 7.85
N ARG A 13 1.32 -5.94 7.52
CA ARG A 13 1.41 -5.40 6.15
C ARG A 13 2.04 -6.41 5.19
N LEU A 14 3.18 -7.00 5.56
CA LEU A 14 3.87 -8.00 4.74
C LEU A 14 3.01 -9.25 4.54
N THR A 15 2.30 -9.70 5.57
CA THR A 15 1.37 -10.84 5.45
C THR A 15 0.28 -10.58 4.44
N ARG A 16 -0.33 -9.39 4.46
CA ARG A 16 -1.33 -9.02 3.45
C ARG A 16 -0.76 -9.08 2.04
N TYR A 17 0.39 -8.46 1.79
CA TYR A 17 1.02 -8.51 0.46
C TYR A 17 1.38 -9.94 0.05
N ALA A 18 1.90 -10.76 0.96
CA ALA A 18 2.19 -12.16 0.68
C ALA A 18 0.94 -12.95 0.31
N MET A 19 -0.18 -12.75 1.01
CA MET A 19 -1.48 -13.36 0.69
C MET A 19 -1.98 -12.94 -0.70
N GLU A 20 -1.86 -11.66 -1.03
CA GLU A 20 -2.25 -11.15 -2.35
C GLU A 20 -1.44 -11.83 -3.47
N GLU A 21 -0.12 -11.96 -3.29
CA GLU A 21 0.74 -12.62 -4.27
C GLU A 21 0.48 -14.12 -4.36
N ALA A 22 0.32 -14.82 -3.24
CA ALA A 22 -0.01 -16.25 -3.24
C ALA A 22 -1.37 -16.52 -3.91
N SER A 23 -2.37 -15.67 -3.64
CA SER A 23 -3.72 -15.78 -4.22
C SER A 23 -3.73 -15.72 -5.75
N ARG A 24 -2.79 -14.99 -6.37
CA ARG A 24 -2.68 -14.90 -7.84
C ARG A 24 -2.41 -16.27 -8.47
N THR A 25 -1.75 -17.17 -7.77
CA THR A 25 -1.50 -18.54 -8.25
C THR A 25 -2.42 -19.59 -7.60
N GLY A 26 -3.46 -19.15 -6.89
CA GLY A 26 -4.40 -20.03 -6.20
C GLY A 26 -3.81 -20.73 -4.96
N ARG A 27 -2.72 -20.21 -4.40
CA ARG A 27 -2.05 -20.78 -3.22
C ARG A 27 -2.52 -20.11 -1.94
N THR A 28 -2.55 -20.90 -0.87
CA THR A 28 -2.90 -20.45 0.49
C THR A 28 -1.76 -20.64 1.49
N GLU A 29 -0.71 -21.39 1.10
CA GLU A 29 0.56 -21.47 1.83
C GLU A 29 1.49 -20.33 1.39
N LEU A 30 2.07 -19.64 2.36
CA LEU A 30 2.96 -18.49 2.18
C LEU A 30 4.40 -18.91 2.47
N GLY A 31 5.21 -19.02 1.42
CA GLY A 31 6.65 -19.32 1.53
C GLY A 31 7.54 -18.08 1.68
N VAL A 32 8.85 -18.32 1.68
CA VAL A 32 9.88 -17.27 1.82
C VAL A 32 9.92 -16.36 0.59
N GLU A 33 9.57 -16.89 -0.58
CA GLU A 33 9.40 -16.17 -1.84
C GLU A 33 8.23 -15.17 -1.78
N HIS A 34 7.14 -15.53 -1.11
CA HIS A 34 6.01 -14.61 -0.90
C HIS A 34 6.37 -13.50 0.08
N LEU A 35 7.17 -13.81 1.11
CA LEU A 35 7.73 -12.79 2.00
C LEU A 35 8.70 -11.86 1.27
N PHE A 36 9.54 -12.40 0.38
CA PHE A 36 10.44 -11.61 -0.46
C PHE A 36 9.67 -10.67 -1.40
N LEU A 37 8.66 -11.19 -2.11
CA LEU A 37 7.75 -10.40 -2.94
C LEU A 37 7.07 -9.29 -2.12
N ALA A 38 6.55 -9.60 -0.94
CA ALA A 38 5.93 -8.63 -0.05
C ALA A 38 6.90 -7.50 0.36
N LEU A 39 8.17 -7.82 0.61
CA LEU A 39 9.20 -6.82 0.92
C LEU A 39 9.46 -5.88 -0.26
N THR A 40 9.34 -6.35 -1.52
CA THR A 40 9.47 -5.46 -2.69
C THR A 40 8.36 -4.43 -2.82
N LEU A 41 7.23 -4.61 -2.10
CA LEU A 41 6.13 -3.65 -2.02
C LEU A 41 6.20 -2.76 -0.77
N ASP A 42 7.10 -3.07 0.16
CA ASP A 42 7.22 -2.31 1.40
C ASP A 42 7.82 -0.92 1.15
N GLU A 43 7.28 0.07 1.84
CA GLU A 43 7.70 1.48 1.72
C GLU A 43 8.99 1.78 2.51
N ALA A 44 9.36 0.93 3.45
CA ALA A 44 10.55 1.11 4.28
C ALA A 44 11.84 0.73 3.53
N ASP A 45 12.97 0.94 4.20
CA ASP A 45 14.31 0.83 3.61
C ASP A 45 14.55 -0.50 2.89
N ALA A 46 14.02 -1.62 3.41
CA ALA A 46 14.16 -2.93 2.75
C ALA A 46 13.58 -2.93 1.33
N GLY A 47 12.35 -2.46 1.16
CA GLY A 47 11.72 -2.40 -0.16
C GLY A 47 12.41 -1.40 -1.07
N GLN A 48 12.85 -0.26 -0.53
CA GLN A 48 13.61 0.72 -1.31
C GLN A 48 14.94 0.15 -1.79
N VAL A 49 15.70 -0.53 -0.92
CA VAL A 49 16.97 -1.18 -1.25
C VAL A 49 16.79 -2.27 -2.30
N LEU A 50 15.77 -3.13 -2.15
CA LEU A 50 15.46 -4.17 -3.14
C LEU A 50 15.16 -3.56 -4.51
N ARG A 51 14.26 -2.57 -4.58
CA ARG A 51 13.89 -1.94 -5.85
C ARG A 51 15.05 -1.15 -6.46
N ALA A 52 15.85 -0.47 -5.65
CA ALA A 52 17.07 0.21 -6.11
C ALA A 52 18.17 -0.76 -6.58
N ALA A 53 18.10 -2.03 -6.15
CA ALA A 53 18.94 -3.11 -6.68
C ALA A 53 18.34 -3.79 -7.93
N GLY A 54 17.15 -3.40 -8.38
CA GLY A 54 16.47 -4.04 -9.52
C GLY A 54 15.56 -5.20 -9.14
N ALA A 55 15.45 -5.56 -7.86
CA ALA A 55 14.45 -6.49 -7.34
C ALA A 55 13.10 -5.77 -7.15
N THR A 56 12.43 -5.50 -8.26
CA THR A 56 11.06 -4.96 -8.33
C THR A 56 10.05 -6.09 -8.20
N ILE A 57 8.79 -5.77 -7.89
CA ILE A 57 7.74 -6.81 -7.83
C ILE A 57 7.66 -7.62 -9.13
N THR A 58 7.79 -6.98 -10.29
CA THR A 58 7.72 -7.63 -11.60
C THR A 58 8.89 -8.57 -11.82
N THR A 59 10.12 -8.08 -11.62
CA THR A 59 11.33 -8.91 -11.82
C THR A 59 11.39 -10.05 -10.82
N VAL A 60 10.93 -9.86 -9.59
CA VAL A 60 10.85 -10.93 -8.60
C VAL A 60 9.75 -11.94 -8.94
N ARG A 61 8.58 -11.53 -9.44
CA ARG A 61 7.55 -12.48 -9.91
C ARG A 61 8.07 -13.37 -11.04
N GLU A 62 8.78 -12.79 -12.01
CA GLU A 62 9.45 -13.55 -13.08
C GLU A 62 10.55 -14.48 -12.53
N ALA A 63 11.28 -14.03 -11.51
CA ALA A 63 12.28 -14.84 -10.81
C ALA A 63 11.64 -16.07 -10.12
N VAL A 64 10.52 -15.89 -9.42
CA VAL A 64 9.78 -16.95 -8.74
C VAL A 64 9.16 -17.92 -9.76
N ALA A 65 8.44 -17.41 -10.76
CA ALA A 65 7.75 -18.24 -11.74
C ALA A 65 8.71 -19.19 -12.48
N ALA A 66 9.91 -18.73 -12.82
CA ALA A 66 10.87 -19.59 -13.52
C ALA A 66 11.72 -20.48 -12.60
N GLU A 67 11.89 -20.18 -11.31
CA GLU A 67 12.36 -21.17 -10.33
C GLU A 67 11.35 -22.32 -10.18
N GLU A 68 10.06 -21.99 -10.08
CA GLU A 68 9.01 -23.00 -10.00
C GLU A 68 8.93 -23.85 -11.27
N ALA A 69 9.02 -23.22 -12.45
CA ALA A 69 9.06 -23.95 -13.72
C ALA A 69 10.28 -24.87 -13.81
N ALA A 70 11.45 -24.44 -13.31
CA ALA A 70 12.65 -25.27 -13.27
C ALA A 70 12.49 -26.46 -12.32
N HIS A 71 11.91 -26.25 -11.12
CA HIS A 71 11.59 -27.33 -10.19
C HIS A 71 10.60 -28.34 -10.76
N LEU A 72 9.52 -27.88 -11.39
CA LEU A 72 8.53 -28.76 -12.02
C LEU A 72 9.13 -29.53 -13.20
N ALA A 73 9.98 -28.90 -14.01
CA ALA A 73 10.70 -29.57 -15.09
C ALA A 73 11.63 -30.67 -14.55
N ALA A 74 12.34 -30.42 -13.44
CA ALA A 74 13.18 -31.43 -12.78
C ALA A 74 12.36 -32.62 -12.25
N LEU A 75 11.09 -32.41 -11.90
CA LEU A 75 10.15 -33.46 -11.50
C LEU A 75 9.43 -34.14 -12.68
N GLY A 76 9.78 -33.81 -13.93
CA GLY A 76 9.17 -34.39 -15.14
C GLY A 76 7.82 -33.79 -15.52
N ALA A 77 7.38 -32.70 -14.87
CA ALA A 77 6.12 -32.01 -15.13
C ALA A 77 6.32 -30.74 -16.00
N ALA A 78 7.15 -30.83 -17.03
CA ALA A 78 7.42 -29.71 -17.93
C ALA A 78 6.12 -29.24 -18.62
N GLY A 79 5.79 -27.95 -18.50
CA GLY A 79 4.60 -27.34 -19.09
C GLY A 79 3.43 -27.10 -18.13
N ALA A 80 3.51 -27.57 -16.88
CA ALA A 80 2.54 -27.21 -15.83
C ALA A 80 2.79 -25.79 -15.31
N ALA A 81 2.38 -24.76 -16.06
CA ALA A 81 2.47 -23.37 -15.62
C ALA A 81 1.17 -22.93 -14.95
N LEU A 82 1.26 -22.40 -13.72
CA LEU A 82 0.14 -21.70 -13.09
C LEU A 82 0.04 -20.30 -13.72
N SER A 83 -1.11 -20.00 -14.32
CA SER A 83 -1.38 -18.67 -14.86
C SER A 83 -1.81 -17.73 -13.72
N PRO A 84 -1.20 -16.54 -13.58
CA PRO A 84 -1.63 -15.56 -12.60
C PRO A 84 -3.08 -15.13 -12.85
N GLY A 85 -3.92 -15.27 -11.84
CA GLY A 85 -5.30 -14.76 -11.78
C GLY A 85 -5.42 -13.45 -10.99
N PRO A 86 -6.66 -12.94 -10.83
CA PRO A 86 -6.92 -11.77 -10.00
C PRO A 86 -6.57 -12.03 -8.53
N ILE A 87 -6.27 -10.96 -7.78
CA ILE A 87 -6.05 -11.04 -6.34
C ILE A 87 -7.36 -11.47 -5.66
N ALA A 88 -7.32 -12.57 -4.91
CA ALA A 88 -8.48 -13.16 -4.25
C ALA A 88 -8.15 -13.51 -2.78
N VAL A 89 -8.10 -12.48 -1.92
CA VAL A 89 -7.85 -12.66 -0.48
C VAL A 89 -9.17 -12.74 0.27
N GLY A 90 -9.63 -13.97 0.52
CA GLY A 90 -10.85 -14.25 1.30
C GLY A 90 -10.57 -14.59 2.78
N PRO A 91 -11.49 -14.27 3.70
CA PRO A 91 -11.34 -14.59 5.13
C PRO A 91 -11.38 -16.09 5.44
N SER A 92 -11.89 -16.93 4.53
CA SER A 92 -12.03 -18.39 4.70
C SER A 92 -10.91 -19.22 4.09
N ALA A 93 -9.92 -18.62 3.43
CA ALA A 93 -8.96 -19.35 2.60
C ALA A 93 -7.85 -20.08 3.38
N GLY A 94 -7.89 -20.12 4.72
CA GLY A 94 -7.00 -20.97 5.51
C GLY A 94 -5.51 -20.65 5.34
N TRP A 95 -5.17 -19.36 5.30
CA TRP A 95 -3.79 -18.88 5.08
C TRP A 95 -2.81 -19.37 6.14
N ALA A 96 -1.69 -19.93 5.71
CA ALA A 96 -0.64 -20.40 6.61
C ALA A 96 0.74 -20.05 6.06
N TRP A 97 1.65 -19.60 6.94
CA TRP A 97 3.06 -19.49 6.58
C TRP A 97 3.70 -20.87 6.59
N SER A 98 4.64 -21.11 5.66
CA SER A 98 5.50 -22.28 5.74
C SER A 98 6.34 -22.19 7.03
N PRO A 99 6.77 -23.32 7.63
CA PRO A 99 7.55 -23.29 8.87
C PRO A 99 8.84 -22.47 8.79
N VAL A 100 9.44 -22.39 7.60
CA VAL A 100 10.65 -21.58 7.35
C VAL A 100 10.30 -20.09 7.32
N ALA A 101 9.28 -19.70 6.57
CA ALA A 101 8.86 -18.31 6.47
C ALA A 101 8.33 -17.77 7.81
N GLU A 102 7.58 -18.59 8.55
CA GLU A 102 7.12 -18.27 9.90
C GLU A 102 8.29 -18.01 10.85
N ARG A 103 9.34 -18.86 10.79
CA ARG A 103 10.55 -18.66 11.60
C ARG A 103 11.25 -17.35 11.24
N VAL A 104 11.38 -17.01 9.96
CA VAL A 104 11.98 -15.73 9.53
C VAL A 104 11.16 -14.54 10.06
N LEU A 105 9.83 -14.62 9.98
CA LEU A 105 8.93 -13.55 10.42
C LEU A 105 8.96 -13.34 11.94
N THR A 106 8.98 -14.43 12.71
CA THR A 106 8.82 -14.43 14.18
C THR A 106 10.13 -14.38 14.96
N SER A 107 11.26 -14.67 14.30
CA SER A 107 12.58 -14.68 14.94
C SER A 107 12.90 -13.35 15.64
N PRO A 108 13.55 -13.38 16.82
CA PRO A 108 13.88 -12.18 17.58
C PRO A 108 14.63 -11.15 16.74
N GLY A 109 14.24 -9.88 16.86
CA GLY A 109 14.84 -8.79 16.11
C GLY A 109 14.19 -7.45 16.44
N ASP A 110 14.57 -6.41 15.69
CA ASP A 110 13.99 -5.06 15.81
C ASP A 110 12.58 -4.95 15.20
N GLY A 111 12.13 -5.98 14.46
CA GLY A 111 10.85 -6.03 13.77
C GLY A 111 10.75 -5.09 12.56
N THR A 112 11.87 -4.54 12.11
CA THR A 112 11.90 -3.69 10.91
C THR A 112 11.88 -4.55 9.66
N SER A 113 11.37 -4.00 8.55
CA SER A 113 11.44 -4.67 7.25
C SER A 113 12.88 -5.01 6.87
N SER A 114 13.85 -4.16 7.23
CA SER A 114 15.29 -4.39 7.02
C SER A 114 15.83 -5.53 7.86
N GLY A 115 15.38 -5.67 9.12
CA GLY A 115 15.70 -6.81 9.96
C GLY A 115 15.11 -8.11 9.43
N ILE A 116 13.87 -8.07 8.91
CA ILE A 116 13.23 -9.23 8.26
C ILE A 116 14.00 -9.62 7.00
N LEU A 117 14.37 -8.67 6.14
CA LEU A 117 15.15 -8.93 4.94
C LEU A 117 16.52 -9.54 5.29
N ARG A 118 17.24 -9.03 6.29
CA ARG A 118 18.52 -9.64 6.72
C ARG A 118 18.35 -11.12 7.10
N ARG A 119 17.33 -11.45 7.88
CA ARG A 119 17.05 -12.85 8.26
C ARG A 119 16.68 -13.73 7.07
N LEU A 120 16.00 -13.15 6.08
CA LEU A 120 15.68 -13.82 4.83
C LEU A 120 16.93 -14.10 3.98
N LEU A 121 17.92 -13.19 4.00
CA LEU A 121 19.22 -13.38 3.35
C LEU A 121 20.11 -14.43 4.04
N ASP A 122 19.84 -14.72 5.32
CA ASP A 122 20.53 -15.74 6.12
C ASP A 122 19.78 -17.09 6.11
N GLU A 123 18.69 -17.19 5.36
CA GLU A 123 17.84 -18.38 5.33
C GLU A 123 18.55 -19.56 4.64
N PRO A 124 18.68 -20.73 5.30
CA PRO A 124 19.56 -21.82 4.85
C PRO A 124 18.99 -22.74 3.77
N SER A 125 17.71 -22.63 3.38
CA SER A 125 17.10 -23.52 2.38
C SER A 125 17.66 -23.31 0.97
N GLY A 126 18.31 -22.17 0.73
CA GLY A 126 18.85 -21.79 -0.59
C GLY A 126 17.79 -21.24 -1.55
N ALA A 127 16.51 -21.20 -1.17
CA ALA A 127 15.44 -20.66 -2.02
C ALA A 127 15.67 -19.18 -2.36
N ILE A 128 16.01 -18.37 -1.35
CA ILE A 128 16.30 -16.94 -1.53
C ILE A 128 17.60 -16.74 -2.31
N GLU A 129 18.61 -17.56 -2.06
CA GLU A 129 19.86 -17.51 -2.82
C GLU A 129 19.64 -17.81 -4.30
N ALA A 130 18.81 -18.80 -4.64
CA ALA A 130 18.44 -19.11 -6.02
C ALA A 130 17.74 -17.93 -6.69
N LEU A 131 16.76 -17.31 -6.02
CA LEU A 131 16.08 -16.11 -6.52
C LEU A 131 17.05 -14.95 -6.76
N LEU A 132 17.96 -14.68 -5.82
CA LEU A 132 18.96 -13.63 -5.96
C LEU A 132 19.89 -13.87 -7.14
N ARG A 133 20.36 -15.11 -7.35
CA ARG A 133 21.18 -15.46 -8.52
C ARG A 133 20.45 -15.18 -9.83
N ARG A 134 19.16 -15.50 -9.94
CA ARG A 134 18.35 -15.21 -11.13
C ARG A 134 18.16 -13.71 -11.37
N LEU A 135 18.11 -12.92 -10.30
CA LEU A 135 18.04 -11.46 -10.38
C LEU A 135 19.41 -10.80 -10.63
N GLY A 136 20.50 -11.58 -10.68
CA GLY A 136 21.86 -11.04 -10.79
C GLY A 136 22.33 -10.31 -9.54
N LEU A 137 21.81 -10.70 -8.37
CA LEU A 137 22.08 -10.10 -7.07
C LEU A 137 22.79 -11.06 -6.13
N THR A 138 23.49 -10.52 -5.14
CA THR A 138 24.08 -11.28 -4.04
C THR A 138 23.52 -10.81 -2.70
N ALA A 139 23.51 -11.71 -1.72
CA ALA A 139 23.08 -11.37 -0.36
C ALA A 139 24.00 -10.31 0.27
N ASP A 140 25.31 -10.36 0.00
CA ASP A 140 26.28 -9.41 0.54
C ASP A 140 26.09 -7.99 -0.04
N ASP A 141 25.79 -7.87 -1.34
CA ASP A 141 25.47 -6.57 -1.94
C ASP A 141 24.23 -5.94 -1.31
N LEU A 142 23.19 -6.76 -1.04
CA LEU A 142 21.98 -6.29 -0.39
C LEU A 142 22.23 -5.90 1.08
N ARG A 143 23.05 -6.65 1.82
CA ARG A 143 23.46 -6.29 3.19
C ARG A 143 24.20 -4.95 3.19
N ALA A 144 25.18 -4.76 2.31
CA ALA A 144 25.92 -3.51 2.19
C ALA A 144 25.01 -2.32 1.88
N ARG A 145 24.02 -2.50 0.99
CA ARG A 145 23.02 -1.47 0.68
C ARG A 145 22.10 -1.16 1.86
N LEU A 146 21.70 -2.17 2.64
CA LEU A 146 20.91 -1.99 3.86
C LEU A 146 21.68 -1.24 4.95
N ASP A 147 22.98 -1.50 5.08
CA ASP A 147 23.85 -0.80 6.02
C ASP A 147 24.03 0.66 5.61
N ALA A 148 24.26 0.91 4.32
CA ALA A 148 24.33 2.26 3.77
C ALA A 148 23.02 3.04 3.97
N ALA A 149 21.87 2.40 3.73
CA ALA A 149 20.56 3.01 3.95
C ALA A 149 20.31 3.32 5.43
N GLY A 150 20.68 2.40 6.34
CA GLY A 150 20.53 2.60 7.78
C GLY A 150 21.43 3.69 8.37
N ALA A 151 22.52 4.05 7.68
CA ALA A 151 23.40 5.15 8.07
C ALA A 151 22.85 6.54 7.69
N LEU A 152 21.85 6.61 6.81
CA LEU A 152 21.23 7.87 6.43
C LEU A 152 20.37 8.42 7.58
N PRO A 153 20.40 9.73 7.84
CA PRO A 153 19.51 10.33 8.83
C PRO A 153 18.06 10.12 8.41
N PRO A 154 17.14 9.82 9.36
CA PRO A 154 15.74 9.65 9.03
C PRO A 154 15.20 10.92 8.39
N ALA A 155 14.49 10.77 7.27
CA ALA A 155 13.84 11.88 6.60
C ALA A 155 12.93 12.61 7.60
N THR A 156 13.27 13.86 7.90
CA THR A 156 12.52 14.66 8.86
C THR A 156 11.26 15.16 8.18
N THR A 157 10.16 14.41 8.30
CA THR A 157 8.86 14.90 7.86
C THR A 157 8.37 15.97 8.84
N VAL A 158 8.31 17.22 8.39
CA VAL A 158 7.72 18.33 9.16
C VAL A 158 6.20 18.11 9.25
N ARG A 159 5.79 17.26 10.19
CA ARG A 159 4.39 16.87 10.35
C ARG A 159 3.62 17.96 11.09
N ARG A 160 2.81 18.75 10.37
CA ARG A 160 1.83 19.64 11.02
C ARG A 160 0.80 18.78 11.76
N ARG A 161 0.88 18.75 13.08
CA ARG A 161 -0.08 18.01 13.92
C ARG A 161 -1.43 18.73 13.95
N HIS A 162 -2.35 18.34 13.07
CA HIS A 162 -3.76 18.74 13.17
C HIS A 162 -4.62 17.52 13.54
N PRO A 163 -5.53 17.61 14.52
CA PRO A 163 -6.32 16.46 14.98
C PRO A 163 -7.27 15.91 13.91
N LEU A 164 -7.57 16.72 12.89
CA LEU A 164 -8.42 16.37 11.75
C LEU A 164 -7.62 16.21 10.44
N ALA A 165 -6.29 16.10 10.50
CA ALA A 165 -5.48 15.85 9.33
C ALA A 165 -4.43 14.77 9.60
N ARG A 166 -4.07 14.05 8.56
CA ARG A 166 -3.04 13.02 8.58
C ARG A 166 -2.33 12.98 7.24
N SER A 167 -1.02 13.11 7.30
CA SER A 167 -0.14 12.82 6.17
C SER A 167 0.46 11.41 6.30
N ALA A 168 0.64 10.74 5.17
CA ALA A 168 1.34 9.48 5.00
C ALA A 168 2.02 9.45 3.61
N ALA A 169 2.90 8.49 3.39
CA ALA A 169 3.39 8.14 2.06
C ALA A 169 3.06 6.66 1.82
N SER A 170 2.96 6.26 0.56
CA SER A 170 2.78 4.87 0.16
C SER A 170 3.52 4.60 -1.15
N PHE A 171 4.06 3.40 -1.30
CA PHE A 171 4.66 2.96 -2.55
C PHE A 171 3.63 2.24 -3.42
N VAL A 172 3.58 2.61 -4.70
CA VAL A 172 2.76 1.96 -5.74
C VAL A 172 3.70 1.41 -6.81
N ALA A 173 3.56 0.12 -7.11
CA ALA A 173 4.39 -0.58 -8.08
C ALA A 173 3.97 -0.33 -9.53
N ALA A 174 3.78 0.94 -9.89
CA ALA A 174 3.41 1.37 -11.22
C ALA A 174 4.15 2.68 -11.57
N PRO A 175 4.41 2.93 -12.86
CA PRO A 175 5.01 4.19 -13.31
C PRO A 175 4.20 5.42 -12.89
N VAL A 176 4.89 6.56 -12.79
CA VAL A 176 4.26 7.82 -12.34
C VAL A 176 3.13 8.26 -13.26
N HIS A 177 3.25 8.04 -14.58
CA HIS A 177 2.23 8.44 -15.55
C HIS A 177 0.95 7.61 -15.41
N GLU A 178 1.07 6.31 -15.15
CA GLU A 178 -0.07 5.41 -14.94
C GLU A 178 -0.75 5.70 -13.60
N THR A 179 0.05 5.89 -12.55
CA THR A 179 -0.45 6.28 -11.23
C THR A 179 -1.15 7.65 -11.30
N TRP A 180 -0.59 8.60 -12.04
CA TRP A 180 -1.20 9.92 -12.26
C TRP A 180 -2.52 9.81 -13.02
N ALA A 181 -2.57 9.01 -14.09
CA ALA A 181 -3.81 8.78 -14.82
C ALA A 181 -4.91 8.19 -13.92
N LEU A 182 -4.57 7.26 -13.01
CA LEU A 182 -5.51 6.73 -12.02
C LEU A 182 -6.03 7.80 -11.05
N VAL A 183 -5.12 8.56 -10.43
CA VAL A 183 -5.52 9.44 -9.31
C VAL A 183 -6.07 10.79 -9.76
N SER A 184 -5.81 11.19 -11.00
CA SER A 184 -6.26 12.47 -11.54
C SER A 184 -7.60 12.37 -12.25
N ASP A 185 -7.96 11.22 -12.83
CA ASP A 185 -9.19 11.05 -13.59
C ASP A 185 -10.45 10.96 -12.68
N PRO A 186 -11.49 11.80 -12.87
CA PRO A 186 -12.73 11.74 -12.10
C PRO A 186 -13.50 10.43 -12.25
N GLU A 187 -13.48 9.81 -13.43
CA GLU A 187 -14.21 8.56 -13.69
C GLU A 187 -13.58 7.37 -12.95
N ARG A 188 -12.28 7.47 -12.64
CA ARG A 188 -11.50 6.46 -11.93
C ARG A 188 -11.48 6.62 -10.41
N VAL A 189 -12.10 7.69 -9.87
CA VAL A 189 -12.25 7.89 -8.42
C VAL A 189 -12.85 6.66 -7.71
N PRO A 190 -13.87 5.96 -8.23
CA PRO A 190 -14.42 4.75 -7.59
C PRO A 190 -13.43 3.58 -7.44
N GLU A 191 -12.33 3.57 -8.20
CA GLU A 191 -11.31 2.51 -8.13
C GLU A 191 -10.46 2.61 -6.86
N TRP A 192 -10.22 3.83 -6.36
CA TRP A 192 -9.33 4.08 -5.22
C TRP A 192 -9.99 4.81 -4.04
N GLU A 193 -11.14 5.44 -4.24
CA GLU A 193 -11.92 6.10 -3.19
C GLU A 193 -13.20 5.30 -2.90
N GLU A 194 -13.12 4.41 -1.91
CA GLU A 194 -14.15 3.40 -1.68
C GLU A 194 -15.52 3.93 -1.23
N SER A 195 -15.62 5.18 -0.76
CA SER A 195 -16.92 5.75 -0.43
C SER A 195 -17.68 6.29 -1.65
N VAL A 196 -17.03 6.30 -2.82
CA VAL A 196 -17.63 6.67 -4.10
C VAL A 196 -17.81 5.40 -4.93
N GLY A 197 -19.05 5.12 -5.32
CA GLY A 197 -19.39 4.03 -6.23
C GLY A 197 -19.62 4.48 -7.67
N HIS A 198 -20.11 5.71 -7.84
CA HIS A 198 -20.34 6.29 -9.16
C HIS A 198 -19.98 7.76 -9.16
N VAL A 199 -19.50 8.24 -10.31
CA VAL A 199 -19.20 9.66 -10.55
C VAL A 199 -19.92 10.06 -11.84
N SER A 200 -20.53 11.25 -11.81
CA SER A 200 -21.19 11.86 -12.96
C SER A 200 -20.85 13.35 -13.01
N GLU A 201 -20.89 13.95 -14.20
CA GLU A 201 -20.68 15.39 -14.34
C GLU A 201 -21.82 16.16 -13.70
N ALA A 202 -21.48 17.20 -12.93
CA ALA A 202 -22.46 18.09 -12.34
C ALA A 202 -22.67 19.35 -13.21
N PRO A 203 -23.87 19.94 -13.25
CA PRO A 203 -24.15 21.12 -14.08
C PRO A 203 -23.33 22.37 -13.74
N ASP A 204 -22.71 22.40 -12.56
CA ASP A 204 -21.90 23.51 -12.05
C ASP A 204 -20.40 23.39 -12.40
N GLY A 205 -20.02 22.41 -13.22
CA GLY A 205 -18.63 22.17 -13.62
C GLY A 205 -17.81 21.38 -12.60
N GLY A 206 -18.45 20.83 -11.56
CA GLY A 206 -17.90 19.82 -10.67
C GLY A 206 -18.34 18.40 -11.04
N TRP A 207 -18.22 17.48 -10.10
CA TRP A 207 -18.75 16.13 -10.25
C TRP A 207 -19.69 15.77 -9.10
N ALA A 208 -20.73 15.02 -9.41
CA ALA A 208 -21.63 14.42 -8.45
C ALA A 208 -21.24 12.94 -8.24
N GLY A 209 -21.02 12.57 -6.99
CA GLY A 209 -20.77 11.20 -6.58
C GLY A 209 -21.95 10.58 -5.85
N ALA A 210 -22.09 9.26 -6.01
CA ALA A 210 -23.00 8.43 -5.23
C ALA A 210 -22.22 7.32 -4.51
N PRO A 211 -22.67 6.86 -3.32
CA PRO A 211 -22.09 5.69 -2.68
C PRO A 211 -22.29 4.43 -3.56
N ARG A 212 -21.54 3.37 -3.26
CA ARG A 212 -21.72 2.07 -3.91
C ARG A 212 -23.09 1.47 -3.60
N ASP A 213 -23.63 0.70 -4.55
CA ASP A 213 -24.96 0.11 -4.47
C ASP A 213 -25.11 -0.90 -3.31
N ASP A 214 -24.00 -1.51 -2.88
CA ASP A 214 -23.93 -2.45 -1.76
C ASP A 214 -23.87 -1.76 -0.38
N VAL A 215 -23.79 -0.42 -0.34
CA VAL A 215 -23.67 0.36 0.90
C VAL A 215 -24.98 1.07 1.22
N GLU A 216 -25.62 0.69 2.34
CA GLU A 216 -26.79 1.41 2.85
C GLU A 216 -26.40 2.77 3.44
N ALA A 217 -26.43 3.81 2.61
CA ALA A 217 -26.17 5.18 3.01
C ALA A 217 -27.44 5.90 3.48
N LYS A 218 -27.35 6.59 4.63
CA LYS A 218 -28.41 7.50 5.09
C LYS A 218 -28.68 8.57 4.03
N PRO A 219 -29.93 9.03 3.86
CA PRO A 219 -30.30 9.97 2.79
C PRO A 219 -29.38 11.19 2.66
N ALA A 220 -28.97 11.78 3.79
CA ALA A 220 -28.12 12.96 3.83
C ALA A 220 -26.67 12.76 3.34
N PHE A 221 -26.24 11.50 3.10
CA PHE A 221 -24.91 11.15 2.60
C PHE A 221 -24.94 10.46 1.23
N ARG A 222 -26.10 10.44 0.56
CA ARG A 222 -26.24 9.82 -0.77
C ARG A 222 -25.71 10.69 -1.90
N HIS A 223 -25.82 12.00 -1.76
CA HIS A 223 -25.30 12.94 -2.75
C HIS A 223 -23.97 13.51 -2.28
N LEU A 224 -22.93 13.32 -3.09
CA LEU A 224 -21.60 13.85 -2.86
C LEU A 224 -21.27 14.88 -3.94
N SER A 225 -20.87 16.08 -3.54
CA SER A 225 -20.26 17.04 -4.45
C SER A 225 -18.75 16.86 -4.40
N ILE A 226 -18.14 16.66 -5.56
CA ILE A 226 -16.73 16.40 -5.76
C ILE A 226 -16.15 17.55 -6.59
N SER A 227 -15.02 18.08 -6.12
CA SER A 227 -14.24 19.07 -6.87
C SER A 227 -12.77 18.69 -6.81
N ARG A 228 -12.03 19.11 -7.84
CA ARG A 228 -10.63 18.76 -8.04
C ARG A 228 -9.83 20.02 -8.36
N THR A 229 -8.65 20.11 -7.78
CA THR A 229 -7.62 21.08 -8.15
C THR A 229 -6.35 20.31 -8.48
N MET A 230 -5.63 20.75 -9.51
CA MET A 230 -4.46 20.05 -10.02
C MET A 230 -3.32 21.01 -10.28
N ASP A 231 -2.12 20.52 -10.03
CA ASP A 231 -0.86 21.05 -10.53
C ASP A 231 -0.15 19.88 -11.23
N ALA A 232 -0.19 19.89 -12.57
CA ALA A 232 0.34 18.82 -13.38
C ALA A 232 1.88 18.78 -13.37
N GLU A 233 2.55 19.93 -13.22
CA GLU A 233 4.01 19.99 -13.15
C GLU A 233 4.51 19.36 -11.84
N ALA A 234 3.84 19.67 -10.74
CA ALA A 234 4.15 19.11 -9.42
C ALA A 234 3.60 17.68 -9.20
N HIS A 235 2.91 17.09 -10.18
CA HIS A 235 2.11 15.85 -10.04
C HIS A 235 1.29 15.83 -8.74
N LEU A 236 0.60 16.95 -8.47
CA LEU A 236 -0.22 17.14 -7.29
C LEU A 236 -1.69 17.26 -7.70
N VAL A 237 -2.52 16.36 -7.20
CA VAL A 237 -3.98 16.43 -7.32
C VAL A 237 -4.61 16.54 -5.95
N THR A 238 -5.55 17.45 -5.79
CA THR A 238 -6.32 17.61 -4.55
C THR A 238 -7.80 17.47 -4.85
N TRP A 239 -8.40 16.47 -4.21
CA TRP A 239 -9.82 16.18 -4.27
C TRP A 239 -10.53 16.71 -3.02
N THR A 240 -11.67 17.36 -3.21
CA THR A 240 -12.54 17.83 -2.12
C THR A 240 -13.93 17.24 -2.29
N PHE A 241 -14.41 16.57 -1.25
CA PHE A 241 -15.68 15.88 -1.19
C PHE A 241 -16.58 16.55 -0.14
N ARG A 242 -17.81 16.89 -0.51
CA ARG A 242 -18.79 17.56 0.34
C ARG A 242 -20.14 16.88 0.24
N TYR A 243 -20.95 16.97 1.29
CA TYR A 243 -22.32 16.46 1.31
C TYR A 243 -23.31 17.64 1.29
N PRO A 244 -23.91 17.97 0.13
CA PRO A 244 -24.84 19.09 0.03
C PRO A 244 -26.04 18.97 0.98
N ASP A 245 -26.55 17.76 1.16
CA ASP A 245 -27.70 17.46 2.03
C ASP A 245 -27.34 17.40 3.52
N ALA A 246 -26.05 17.50 3.85
CA ALA A 246 -25.55 17.52 5.22
C ALA A 246 -24.57 18.70 5.41
N PRO A 247 -25.03 19.97 5.38
CA PRO A 247 -24.15 21.15 5.41
C PRO A 247 -23.33 21.29 6.70
N LYS A 248 -23.70 20.56 7.76
CA LYS A 248 -22.94 20.49 9.03
C LYS A 248 -21.88 19.37 9.04
N ALA A 249 -21.88 18.49 8.04
CA ALA A 249 -20.86 17.45 7.90
C ALA A 249 -19.54 18.05 7.42
N ASN A 250 -18.43 17.50 7.90
CA ASN A 250 -17.11 17.96 7.45
C ASN A 250 -16.92 17.63 5.97
N ALA A 251 -16.25 18.53 5.25
CA ALA A 251 -15.72 18.23 3.93
C ALA A 251 -14.48 17.35 4.08
N ARG A 252 -14.31 16.37 3.20
CA ARG A 252 -13.09 15.56 3.13
C ARG A 252 -12.19 16.12 2.04
N ARG A 253 -10.92 16.33 2.35
CA ARG A 253 -9.90 16.76 1.39
C ARG A 253 -8.77 15.74 1.34
N ILE A 254 -8.44 15.30 0.14
CA ILE A 254 -7.38 14.32 -0.13
C ILE A 254 -6.42 14.96 -1.14
N GLY A 255 -5.21 15.31 -0.70
CA GLY A 255 -4.10 15.70 -1.55
C GLY A 255 -3.23 14.48 -1.85
N LEU A 256 -2.91 14.28 -3.12
CA LEU A 256 -2.04 13.21 -3.61
C LEU A 256 -0.93 13.84 -4.43
N ARG A 257 0.31 13.66 -3.98
CA ARG A 257 1.51 14.17 -4.66
C ARG A 257 2.41 13.01 -5.02
N LEU A 258 2.74 12.88 -6.29
CA LEU A 258 3.45 11.72 -6.81
C LEU A 258 4.93 12.07 -7.01
N GLU A 259 5.80 11.17 -6.60
CA GLU A 259 7.24 11.24 -6.84
C GLU A 259 7.71 9.93 -7.50
N PRO A 260 8.49 9.99 -8.58
CA PRO A 260 9.11 8.79 -9.14
C PRO A 260 10.01 8.10 -8.10
N ALA A 261 9.91 6.77 -8.02
CA ALA A 261 10.71 5.95 -7.13
C ALA A 261 11.29 4.74 -7.88
N ALA A 262 12.35 4.13 -7.35
CA ALA A 262 12.88 2.90 -7.93
C ALA A 262 11.77 1.83 -7.99
N GLY A 263 11.50 1.30 -9.18
CA GLY A 263 10.47 0.28 -9.40
C GLY A 263 9.02 0.76 -9.34
N GLY A 264 8.73 2.07 -9.27
CA GLY A 264 7.35 2.57 -9.23
C GLY A 264 7.22 4.04 -8.84
N THR A 265 6.24 4.34 -8.00
CA THR A 265 5.89 5.71 -7.60
C THR A 265 5.66 5.79 -6.10
N THR A 266 6.20 6.82 -5.44
CA THR A 266 5.83 7.18 -4.08
C THR A 266 4.68 8.19 -4.11
N VAL A 267 3.55 7.82 -3.52
CA VAL A 267 2.38 8.69 -3.38
C VAL A 267 2.37 9.27 -1.97
N HIS A 268 2.57 10.58 -1.88
CA HIS A 268 2.40 11.34 -0.65
C HIS A 268 0.95 11.75 -0.51
N ILE A 269 0.34 11.37 0.60
CA ILE A 269 -1.08 11.52 0.87
C ILE A 269 -1.26 12.51 2.00
N ASP A 270 -1.97 13.60 1.73
CA ASP A 270 -2.44 14.57 2.72
C ASP A 270 -3.95 14.46 2.86
N TYR A 271 -4.40 13.83 3.93
CA TYR A 271 -5.82 13.61 4.19
C TYR A 271 -6.31 14.53 5.30
N SER A 272 -7.43 15.23 5.10
CA SER A 272 -8.02 16.06 6.15
C SER A 272 -9.55 16.13 6.11
N TRP A 273 -10.12 16.40 7.27
CA TRP A 273 -11.50 16.84 7.41
C TRP A 273 -11.53 18.34 7.67
N GLU A 274 -12.07 19.08 6.71
CA GLU A 274 -12.30 20.52 6.80
C GLU A 274 -13.70 20.77 7.35
N ARG A 275 -13.80 21.56 8.42
CA ARG A 275 -15.09 21.92 9.00
C ARG A 275 -15.76 22.95 8.10
N THR A 276 -16.95 22.63 7.62
CA THR A 276 -17.81 23.48 6.79
C THR A 276 -18.60 24.51 7.59
N TYR A 277 -18.59 24.41 8.94
CA TYR A 277 -19.31 25.30 9.84
C TYR A 277 -18.46 25.73 11.04
N SER A 278 -18.58 27.01 11.43
CA SER A 278 -17.90 27.57 12.61
C SER A 278 -18.67 27.25 13.90
N ARG A 279 -18.27 26.21 14.63
CA ARG A 279 -18.76 25.99 16.00
C ARG A 279 -17.90 26.80 16.98
N ARG A 280 -18.51 27.41 18.03
CA ARG A 280 -17.75 27.91 19.20
C ARG A 280 -16.83 26.78 19.67
N ARG A 281 -15.55 27.10 19.96
CA ARG A 281 -14.54 26.14 20.44
C ARG A 281 -15.05 25.44 21.69
N SER A 282 -15.67 24.28 21.50
CA SER A 282 -16.15 23.44 22.58
C SER A 282 -15.00 22.54 23.04
N ALA A 283 -14.79 22.47 24.36
CA ALA A 283 -13.84 21.54 24.98
C ALA A 283 -14.04 20.08 24.52
N PHE A 284 -15.25 19.73 24.08
CA PHE A 284 -15.60 18.42 23.53
C PHE A 284 -14.77 18.03 22.30
N GLY A 285 -14.35 19.00 21.48
CA GLY A 285 -13.53 18.72 20.30
C GLY A 285 -12.12 18.20 20.62
N TRP A 286 -11.59 18.52 21.80
CA TRP A 286 -10.30 18.01 22.27
C TRP A 286 -10.42 16.59 22.83
N VAL A 287 -11.52 16.30 23.54
CA VAL A 287 -11.85 14.96 24.05
C VAL A 287 -11.96 13.94 22.92
N MET A 288 -12.56 14.32 21.79
CA MET A 288 -12.73 13.42 20.63
C MET A 288 -11.50 13.32 19.72
N ALA A 289 -10.47 14.14 19.94
CA ALA A 289 -9.29 14.18 19.08
C ALA A 289 -8.55 12.83 18.96
N PRO A 290 -8.39 12.02 20.02
CA PRO A 290 -7.80 10.68 19.89
C PRO A 290 -8.62 9.77 18.98
N LEU A 291 -9.96 9.78 19.11
CA LEU A 291 -10.84 8.97 18.27
C LEU A 291 -10.74 9.39 16.79
N TYR A 292 -10.77 10.69 16.51
CA TYR A 292 -10.62 11.20 15.14
C TYR A 292 -9.27 10.80 14.52
N ARG A 293 -8.20 10.81 15.30
CA ARG A 293 -6.88 10.36 14.83
C ARG A 293 -6.88 8.88 14.44
N VAL A 294 -7.59 8.03 15.19
CA VAL A 294 -7.74 6.60 14.86
C VAL A 294 -8.55 6.42 13.58
N VAL A 295 -9.69 7.09 13.46
CA VAL A 295 -10.52 7.01 12.24
C VAL A 295 -9.76 7.52 11.01
N LEU A 296 -9.04 8.63 11.12
CA LEU A 296 -8.19 9.15 10.03
C LEU A 296 -7.05 8.20 9.68
N ALA A 297 -6.45 7.53 10.67
CA ALA A 297 -5.43 6.52 10.42
C ALA A 297 -5.99 5.33 9.63
N MET A 298 -7.20 4.87 9.97
CA MET A 298 -7.89 3.80 9.23
C MET A 298 -8.24 4.23 7.80
N GLN A 299 -8.76 5.44 7.61
CA GLN A 299 -9.10 5.97 6.27
C GLN A 299 -7.87 6.08 5.37
N VAL A 300 -6.76 6.61 5.88
CA VAL A 300 -5.52 6.70 5.11
C VAL A 300 -4.96 5.30 4.81
N ALA A 301 -5.01 4.36 5.76
CA ALA A 301 -4.57 2.99 5.52
C ALA A 301 -5.39 2.29 4.42
N ARG A 302 -6.71 2.49 4.40
CA ARG A 302 -7.62 1.97 3.37
C ARG A 302 -7.33 2.58 1.99
N LEU A 303 -7.12 3.90 1.94
CA LEU A 303 -6.74 4.60 0.71
C LEU A 303 -5.41 4.08 0.14
N MET A 304 -4.40 3.87 0.98
CA MET A 304 -3.12 3.30 0.53
C MET A 304 -3.28 1.89 -0.03
N ALA A 305 -4.09 1.05 0.62
CA ALA A 305 -4.34 -0.32 0.17
C ALA A 305 -5.07 -0.37 -1.19
N THR A 306 -6.10 0.47 -1.35
CA THR A 306 -6.90 0.55 -2.59
C THR A 306 -6.11 1.15 -3.74
N LEU A 307 -5.32 2.20 -3.51
CA LEU A 307 -4.39 2.74 -4.51
C LEU A 307 -3.41 1.67 -4.99
N GLY A 308 -2.78 0.93 -4.08
CA GLY A 308 -1.85 -0.14 -4.45
C GLY A 308 -2.51 -1.31 -5.16
N ALA A 309 -3.79 -1.57 -4.94
CA ALA A 309 -4.55 -2.60 -5.64
C ALA A 309 -5.02 -2.17 -7.04
N ALA A 310 -5.38 -0.89 -7.22
CA ALA A 310 -5.92 -0.38 -8.47
C ALA A 310 -4.90 -0.28 -9.62
N VAL A 311 -3.59 -0.34 -9.32
CA VAL A 311 -2.51 -0.27 -10.34
C VAL A 311 -1.71 -1.57 -10.49
N ARG A 312 -2.15 -2.69 -9.89
CA ARG A 312 -1.44 -3.98 -9.87
C ARG A 312 -2.19 -5.10 -10.57
#